data_AF-A0A257LHA1-F1
#
_entry.id   AF-A0A257LHA1-F1
#
_cell.length_a   1.000
_cell.length_b   1.000
_cell.length_c   1.000
_cell.angle_alpha   90.00
_cell.angle_beta   90.00
_cell.angle_gamma   90.00
#
_symmetry.space_group_name_H-M   'P 1'
#
loop_
_entity.id
_entity.type
_entity.pdbx_description
1 polymer ?
#
loop_
_entity_poly.entity_id
_entity_poly.type
_entity_poly.pdbx_seq_one_letter_code
_entity_poly.pdbx_strand_id
1 'polypeptide(L)'
;MNAGLIRTATLLLAMLLGALVPAAHAWSVMIRLLVMTMLFFVFLEARPSWAAYRRSHAVLLAANLGIGLAAWGLGWIVGGRDVALAAFFAGITPPAIAAPAIVSFLRGRVDYV
;
A
#
# COMPACT_ATOMS: atom_id res chain seq x y z
N MET A 1 1.59 -0.30 27.94
CA MET A 1 2.33 -0.65 26.70
C MET A 1 1.93 0.35 25.62
N ASN A 2 2.88 0.94 24.90
CA ASN A 2 2.58 1.93 23.86
C ASN A 2 1.80 1.27 22.72
N ALA A 3 0.61 1.77 22.39
CA ALA A 3 -0.27 1.18 21.38
C ALA A 3 0.41 1.01 20.00
N GLY A 4 1.30 1.92 19.63
CA GLY A 4 2.09 1.82 18.40
C GLY A 4 3.05 0.63 18.39
N LEU A 5 3.66 0.30 19.53
CA LEU A 5 4.62 -0.80 19.65
C LEU A 5 3.91 -2.16 19.55
N ILE A 6 2.71 -2.26 20.13
CA ILE A 6 1.86 -3.45 19.99
C ILE A 6 1.49 -3.67 18.52
N ARG A 7 1.04 -2.62 17.80
CA ARG A 7 0.67 -2.75 16.38
C ARG A 7 1.83 -3.28 15.53
N THR A 8 3.03 -2.71 15.70
CA THR A 8 4.22 -3.17 14.96
C THR A 8 4.59 -4.60 15.31
N ALA A 9 4.57 -4.95 16.61
CA ALA A 9 4.86 -6.31 17.05
C ALA A 9 3.86 -7.33 16.46
N THR A 10 2.57 -7.01 16.43
CA THR A 10 1.55 -7.89 15.83
C THR A 10 1.75 -8.07 14.33
N LEU A 11 2.13 -7.01 13.60
CA LEU A 11 2.42 -7.11 12.16
C LEU A 11 3.62 -8.03 11.89
N LEU A 12 4.71 -7.85 12.63
CA LEU A 12 5.91 -8.69 12.51
C LEU A 12 5.60 -10.14 12.87
N LEU A 13 4.84 -10.36 13.95
CA LEU A 13 4.43 -11.70 14.36
C LEU A 13 3.57 -12.37 13.29
N ALA A 14 2.60 -11.65 12.70
CA ALA A 14 1.77 -12.18 11.63
C ALA A 14 2.58 -12.56 10.38
N MET A 15 3.57 -11.75 10.00
CA MET A 15 4.49 -12.08 8.90
C MET A 15 5.32 -13.34 9.19
N LEU A 16 5.87 -13.44 10.41
CA LEU A 16 6.64 -14.62 10.84
C LEU A 16 5.78 -15.89 10.85
N LEU A 17 4.58 -15.83 11.41
CA LEU A 17 3.65 -16.96 11.43
C LEU A 17 3.23 -17.37 10.01
N GLY A 18 2.98 -16.42 9.12
CA GLY A 18 2.68 -16.69 7.71
C GLY A 18 3.85 -17.38 6.99
N ALA A 19 5.10 -17.01 7.30
CA ALA A 19 6.28 -17.63 6.73
C ALA A 19 6.51 -19.07 7.24
N LEU A 20 6.18 -19.35 8.50
CA LEU A 20 6.36 -20.67 9.12
C LEU A 20 5.24 -21.66 8.78
N VAL A 21 4.06 -21.19 8.36
CA VAL A 21 2.88 -22.03 8.08
C VAL A 21 2.44 -21.88 6.62
N PRO A 22 3.11 -22.53 5.65
CA PRO A 22 2.79 -22.40 4.23
C PRO A 22 1.39 -22.93 3.87
N ALA A 23 0.84 -23.87 4.65
CA ALA A 23 -0.53 -24.36 4.49
C ALA A 23 -1.60 -23.26 4.68
N ALA A 24 -1.26 -22.14 5.36
CA ALA A 24 -2.15 -21.01 5.52
C ALA A 24 -2.53 -20.33 4.19
N HIS A 25 -1.79 -20.58 3.10
CA HIS A 25 -2.13 -20.08 1.77
C HIS A 25 -3.54 -20.50 1.29
N ALA A 26 -4.10 -21.59 1.83
CA ALA A 26 -5.47 -22.00 1.56
C ALA A 26 -6.51 -20.90 1.88
N TRP A 27 -6.17 -19.97 2.77
CA TRP A 27 -7.00 -18.84 3.18
C TRP A 27 -6.72 -17.55 2.39
N SER A 28 -6.00 -17.62 1.26
CA SER A 28 -5.68 -16.45 0.44
C SER A 28 -6.91 -15.68 -0.06
N VAL A 29 -8.07 -16.35 -0.22
CA VAL A 29 -9.37 -15.70 -0.46
C VAL A 29 -9.70 -14.64 0.59
N MET A 30 -9.29 -14.84 1.84
CA MET A 30 -9.52 -13.89 2.92
C MET A 30 -8.80 -12.56 2.67
N ILE A 31 -7.64 -12.56 1.99
CA ILE A 31 -6.91 -11.34 1.64
C ILE A 31 -7.81 -10.45 0.79
N ARG A 32 -8.45 -11.02 -0.25
CA ARG A 32 -9.39 -10.29 -1.10
C ARG A 32 -10.55 -9.72 -0.30
N LEU A 33 -11.17 -10.53 0.57
CA LEU A 33 -12.29 -10.09 1.40
C LEU A 33 -11.89 -8.95 2.34
N LEU A 34 -10.77 -9.08 3.05
CA LEU A 34 -10.26 -8.06 3.97
C LEU A 34 -9.92 -6.75 3.25
N VAL A 35 -9.28 -6.83 2.07
CA VAL A 35 -9.00 -5.64 1.25
C VAL A 35 -10.29 -4.98 0.76
N MET A 36 -11.27 -5.76 0.31
CA MET A 36 -12.58 -5.23 -0.09
C MET A 36 -13.28 -4.54 1.09
N THR A 37 -13.25 -5.13 2.28
CA THR A 37 -13.81 -4.54 3.51
C THR A 37 -13.07 -3.25 3.90
N MET A 38 -11.74 -3.24 3.84
CA MET A 38 -10.93 -2.04 4.11
C MET A 38 -11.30 -0.91 3.14
N LEU A 39 -11.33 -1.19 1.84
CA LEU A 39 -11.68 -0.21 0.81
C LEU A 39 -13.13 0.28 0.98
N PHE A 40 -14.05 -0.61 1.37
CA PHE A 40 -15.43 -0.22 1.66
C PHE A 40 -15.50 0.84 2.76
N PHE A 41 -14.81 0.63 3.90
CA PHE A 41 -14.77 1.63 4.97
C PHE A 41 -14.11 2.94 4.53
N VAL A 42 -13.04 2.87 3.74
CA VAL A 42 -12.36 4.05 3.19
C VAL A 42 -13.30 4.84 2.28
N PHE A 43 -14.08 4.16 1.44
CA PHE A 43 -15.04 4.81 0.56
C PHE A 43 -16.25 5.38 1.31
N LEU A 44 -16.62 4.84 2.48
CA LEU A 44 -17.65 5.46 3.34
C LEU A 44 -17.19 6.82 3.89
N GLU A 45 -15.89 6.99 4.14
CA GLU A 45 -15.32 8.26 4.61
C GLU A 45 -15.02 9.23 3.46
N ALA A 46 -14.91 8.73 2.23
CA ALA A 46 -14.56 9.52 1.06
C ALA A 46 -15.65 10.56 0.72
N ARG A 47 -15.26 11.84 0.71
CA ARG A 47 -16.12 12.96 0.28
C ARG A 47 -15.70 13.40 -1.13
N PRO A 48 -16.39 12.97 -2.20
CA PRO A 48 -16.01 13.34 -3.55
C PRO A 48 -16.16 14.84 -3.75
N SER A 49 -15.07 15.54 -4.09
CA SER A 49 -15.10 16.95 -4.45
C SER A 49 -14.34 17.17 -5.76
N TRP A 50 -15.04 17.70 -6.77
CA TRP A 50 -14.46 17.99 -8.08
C TRP A 50 -13.47 19.17 -8.04
N ALA A 51 -13.54 20.00 -6.99
CA ALA A 51 -12.62 21.10 -6.74
C ALA A 51 -11.19 20.64 -6.33
N ALA A 52 -11.02 19.37 -5.97
CA ALA A 52 -9.72 18.82 -5.60
C ALA A 52 -8.84 18.44 -6.82
N TYR A 53 -9.44 18.25 -8.00
CA TYR A 53 -8.72 17.77 -9.17
C TYR A 53 -7.82 18.87 -9.77
N ARG A 54 -6.50 18.71 -9.61
CA ARG A 54 -5.47 19.60 -10.18
C ARG A 54 -4.59 18.85 -11.16
N ARG A 55 -4.08 19.53 -12.21
CA ARG A 55 -3.10 18.97 -13.16
C ARG A 55 -1.88 18.34 -12.50
N SER A 56 -1.53 18.80 -11.31
CA SER A 56 -0.41 18.29 -10.52
C SER A 56 -0.65 16.87 -9.95
N HIS A 57 -1.90 16.37 -9.90
CA HIS A 57 -2.19 14.96 -9.61
C HIS A 57 -1.73 14.04 -10.74
N ALA A 58 -1.67 14.53 -11.98
CA ALA A 58 -1.09 13.78 -13.09
C ALA A 58 0.42 13.53 -12.87
N VAL A 59 1.11 14.44 -12.18
CA VAL A 59 2.52 14.25 -11.78
C VAL A 59 2.62 13.18 -10.70
N LEU A 60 1.71 13.15 -9.72
CA LEU A 60 1.67 12.08 -8.72
C LEU A 60 1.40 10.71 -9.35
N LEU A 61 0.48 10.65 -10.32
CA LEU A 61 0.20 9.43 -11.08
C LEU A 61 1.43 8.97 -11.87
N ALA A 62 2.11 9.90 -12.57
CA ALA A 62 3.32 9.61 -13.30
C ALA A 62 4.46 9.15 -12.37
N ALA A 63 4.59 9.77 -11.20
CA ALA A 63 5.57 9.37 -10.18
C ALA A 63 5.27 7.95 -9.67
N ASN A 64 4.01 7.62 -9.39
CA ASN A 64 3.61 6.28 -8.96
C ASN A 64 3.92 5.22 -10.04
N LEU A 65 3.63 5.52 -11.30
CA LEU A 65 3.99 4.66 -12.42
C LEU A 65 5.51 4.49 -12.54
N GLY A 66 6.26 5.60 -12.37
CA GLY A 66 7.71 5.60 -12.34
C GLY A 66 8.28 4.73 -11.23
N ILE A 67 7.69 4.76 -10.02
CA ILE A 67 8.06 3.90 -8.89
C ILE A 67 7.82 2.43 -9.24
N GLY A 68 6.67 2.09 -9.81
CA GLY A 68 6.37 0.73 -10.25
C GLY A 68 7.40 0.20 -11.26
N LEU A 69 7.70 0.98 -12.29
CA LEU A 69 8.70 0.62 -13.32
C LEU A 69 10.13 0.52 -12.75
N ALA A 70 10.51 1.44 -11.85
CA ALA A 70 11.79 1.37 -11.18
C ALA A 70 11.91 0.12 -10.32
N ALA A 71 10.86 -0.22 -9.56
CA ALA A 71 10.81 -1.43 -8.74
C ALA A 71 10.89 -2.70 -9.59
N TRP A 72 10.23 -2.73 -10.75
CA TRP A 72 10.35 -3.82 -11.72
C TRP A 72 11.79 -4.01 -12.22
N GLY A 73 12.45 -2.92 -12.63
CA GLY A 73 13.83 -2.96 -13.11
C GLY A 73 14.80 -3.43 -12.02
N LEU A 74 14.62 -2.97 -10.78
CA LEU A 74 15.41 -3.44 -9.64
C LEU A 74 15.15 -4.91 -9.30
N GLY A 75 13.89 -5.36 -9.37
CA GLY A 75 13.55 -6.75 -9.08
C GLY A 75 14.17 -7.74 -10.07
N TRP A 76 14.36 -7.33 -11.33
CA TRP A 76 15.09 -8.14 -12.31
C TRP A 76 16.54 -8.39 -11.91
N ILE A 77 17.20 -7.38 -11.34
CA ILE A 77 18.61 -7.47 -10.92
C ILE A 77 18.75 -8.37 -9.69
N VAL A 78 17.79 -8.34 -8.76
CA VAL A 78 17.90 -9.04 -7.47
C VAL A 78 17.48 -10.51 -7.55
N GLY A 79 16.39 -10.82 -8.25
CA GLY A 79 15.77 -12.14 -8.15
C GLY A 79 15.04 -12.61 -9.42
N GLY A 80 15.31 -11.97 -10.56
CA GLY A 80 14.72 -12.35 -11.84
C GLY A 80 13.23 -12.00 -11.95
N ARG A 81 12.53 -12.73 -12.84
CA ARG A 81 11.19 -12.36 -13.32
C ARG A 81 10.13 -12.27 -12.22
N ASP A 82 10.07 -13.25 -11.32
CA ASP A 82 8.97 -13.32 -10.35
C ASP A 82 9.10 -12.23 -9.28
N VAL A 83 10.33 -11.92 -8.85
CA VAL A 83 10.62 -10.80 -7.95
C VAL A 83 10.36 -9.46 -8.64
N ALA A 84 10.73 -9.32 -9.93
CA ALA A 84 10.41 -8.14 -10.72
C ALA A 84 8.90 -7.88 -10.82
N LEU A 85 8.11 -8.92 -11.09
CA LEU A 85 6.65 -8.79 -11.15
C LEU A 85 6.05 -8.44 -9.78
N ALA A 86 6.48 -9.12 -8.71
CA ALA A 86 6.03 -8.79 -7.36
C ALA A 86 6.36 -7.34 -6.98
N ALA A 87 7.57 -6.88 -7.28
CA ALA A 87 8.01 -5.51 -7.04
C ALA A 87 7.24 -4.48 -7.87
N PHE A 88 6.96 -4.78 -9.14
CA PHE A 88 6.13 -3.93 -10.00
C PHE A 88 4.71 -3.77 -9.44
N PHE A 89 4.04 -4.88 -9.13
CA PHE A 89 2.67 -4.83 -8.61
C PHE A 89 2.59 -4.13 -7.26
N ALA A 90 3.56 -4.36 -6.37
CA ALA A 90 3.66 -3.63 -5.11
C ALA A 90 3.87 -2.12 -5.34
N GLY A 91 4.76 -1.74 -6.26
CA GLY A 91 5.14 -0.34 -6.49
C GLY A 91 4.11 0.49 -7.27
N ILE A 92 3.33 -0.12 -8.17
CA ILE A 92 2.30 0.59 -8.95
C ILE A 92 0.96 0.71 -8.21
N THR A 93 0.79 0.02 -7.08
CA THR A 93 -0.43 0.09 -6.27
C THR A 93 -0.67 1.54 -5.81
N PRO A 94 -1.92 2.05 -5.81
CA PRO A 94 -2.20 3.41 -5.34
C PRO A 94 -1.67 3.68 -3.92
N PRO A 95 -1.37 4.95 -3.57
CA PRO A 95 -0.83 5.30 -2.26
C PRO A 95 -1.68 4.73 -1.12
N ALA A 96 -1.02 4.10 -0.16
CA ALA A 96 -1.70 3.46 0.97
C ALA A 96 -2.52 4.48 1.78
N ILE A 97 -3.65 4.03 2.33
CA ILE A 97 -4.60 4.84 3.15
C ILE A 97 -3.93 5.52 4.37
N ALA A 98 -2.75 5.06 4.78
CA ALA A 98 -1.98 5.70 5.84
C ALA A 98 -1.26 7.00 5.41
N ALA A 99 -1.16 7.29 4.10
CA ALA A 99 -0.42 8.42 3.58
C ALA A 99 -0.93 9.79 4.08
N PRO A 100 -2.25 10.08 4.13
CA PRO A 100 -2.78 11.31 4.71
C PRO A 100 -2.38 11.53 6.17
N ALA A 101 -2.36 10.46 6.97
CA ALA A 101 -1.96 10.52 8.38
C ALA A 101 -0.44 10.79 8.53
N ILE A 102 0.40 10.20 7.68
CA ILE A 102 1.84 10.48 7.68
C ILE A 102 2.12 11.92 7.23
N VAL A 103 1.43 12.37 6.18
CA VAL A 103 1.60 13.71 5.63
C VAL A 103 1.11 14.78 6.62
N SER A 104 0.06 14.51 7.40
CA SER A 104 -0.37 15.41 8.46
C SER A 104 0.67 15.53 9.58
N PHE A 105 1.33 14.44 9.97
CA PHE A 105 2.46 14.48 10.91
C PHE A 105 3.65 15.28 10.37
N LEU A 106 3.91 15.18 9.06
CA LEU A 106 4.96 15.94 8.37
C LEU A 106 4.56 17.41 8.08
N ARG A 107 3.40 17.88 8.57
CA ARG A 107 2.83 19.21 8.29
C ARG A 107 2.65 19.51 6.80
N GLY A 108 2.47 18.47 5.98
CA GLY A 108 2.20 18.57 4.56
C GLY A 108 0.71 18.83 4.25
N ARG A 109 0.39 19.01 2.97
CA ARG A 109 -0.99 19.24 2.51
C ARG A 109 -1.73 17.91 2.38
N VAL A 110 -2.51 17.56 3.38
CA VAL A 110 -3.30 16.32 3.43
C VAL A 110 -4.31 16.22 2.28
N ASP A 111 -4.92 17.35 1.92
CA ASP A 111 -5.92 17.44 0.82
C ASP A 111 -5.32 17.23 -0.59
N TYR A 112 -4.00 17.09 -0.69
CA TYR A 112 -3.26 16.97 -1.95
C TYR A 112 -2.82 15.52 -2.25
N VAL A 113 -2.99 14.60 -1.30
CA VAL A 113 -2.47 13.23 -1.33
C VAL A 113 -3.59 12.24 -1.62
#